data_AF-A0A931E5D9-F1
#
_entry.id   AF-A0A931E5D9-F1
#
_cell.length_a   1.000
_cell.length_b   1.000
_cell.length_c   1.000
_cell.angle_alpha   90.00
_cell.angle_beta   90.00
_cell.angle_gamma   90.00
#
_symmetry.space_group_name_H-M   'P 1'
#
loop_
_entity.id
_entity.type
_entity.pdbx_description
1 polymer ?
#
loop_
_entity_poly.entity_id
_entity_poly.type
_entity_poly.pdbx_seq_one_letter_code
_entity_poly.pdbx_strand_id
1 'polypeptide(L)'
;MQLTKAKNIKGIIVLTLTVTVIFIGCSKEIGSKKEADTALTASQSVASELVSDTAVVKFFRSTFSSRGSRTDFRNEVSDTTAIISLDYVIEKKFIPAGRNKVLLNYADGGLTNKGWKYELTIDPKTGNLTLAPNDVMAAQIVPGSFKVLTVTFDRYTSTFNFFTEAKEASNNIVHQVFEIVTRQ
;
A
#
# COMPACT_ATOMS: atom_id res chain seq x y z
N MET A 1 -50.86 12.80 -26.52
CA MET A 1 -49.93 13.79 -27.11
C MET A 1 -49.15 14.42 -25.97
N GLN A 2 -47.93 13.95 -25.75
CA GLN A 2 -46.97 14.59 -24.83
C GLN A 2 -46.43 15.86 -25.47
N LEU A 3 -46.16 16.91 -24.68
CA LEU A 3 -44.95 17.73 -24.79
C LEU A 3 -44.91 18.90 -23.77
N THR A 4 -43.80 18.96 -23.04
CA THR A 4 -43.11 20.16 -22.48
C THR A 4 -43.77 20.94 -21.33
N LYS A 5 -43.06 21.43 -20.31
CA LYS A 5 -41.76 22.15 -20.36
C LYS A 5 -41.09 22.15 -18.98
N ALA A 6 -39.82 21.75 -18.91
CA ALA A 6 -38.95 21.90 -17.74
C ALA A 6 -38.48 23.36 -17.59
N LYS A 7 -38.36 23.85 -16.35
CA LYS A 7 -37.96 25.22 -16.02
C LYS A 7 -36.60 25.25 -15.31
N ASN A 8 -35.60 25.74 -16.06
CA ASN A 8 -34.37 26.44 -15.69
C ASN A 8 -33.74 26.25 -14.30
N ILE A 9 -32.57 25.61 -14.29
CA ILE A 9 -31.54 25.70 -13.25
C ILE A 9 -30.57 26.83 -13.64
N LYS A 10 -30.43 27.84 -12.78
CA LYS A 10 -29.28 28.76 -12.78
C LYS A 10 -28.86 29.00 -11.34
N GLY A 11 -27.61 28.68 -11.05
CA GLY A 11 -26.99 28.90 -9.74
C GLY A 11 -25.51 28.55 -9.80
N ILE A 12 -24.74 29.34 -10.56
CA ILE A 12 -23.28 29.34 -10.48
C ILE A 12 -22.93 30.19 -9.27
N ILE A 13 -22.38 29.57 -8.22
CA ILE A 13 -21.75 30.28 -7.10
C ILE A 13 -20.26 29.96 -7.18
N VAL A 14 -19.51 30.91 -7.72
CA VAL A 14 -18.05 30.99 -7.61
C VAL A 14 -17.76 31.70 -6.30
N LEU A 15 -17.16 30.99 -5.34
CA LEU A 15 -16.65 31.58 -4.10
C LEU A 15 -15.12 31.43 -4.09
N THR A 16 -14.45 32.46 -4.61
CA THR A 16 -13.03 32.72 -4.40
C THR A 16 -12.81 33.35 -3.02
N LEU A 17 -11.97 32.77 -2.16
CA LEU A 17 -11.45 33.49 -1.00
C LEU A 17 -10.04 33.04 -0.58
N THR A 18 -9.08 33.84 -1.07
CA THR A 18 -7.89 34.41 -0.41
C THR A 18 -7.07 33.58 0.59
N VAL A 19 -5.86 33.25 0.15
CA VAL A 19 -4.69 32.92 0.98
C VAL A 19 -4.16 34.19 1.64
N THR A 20 -4.04 34.18 2.97
CA THR A 20 -3.34 35.23 3.74
C THR A 20 -2.03 34.63 4.26
N VAL A 21 -0.90 35.10 3.73
CA VAL A 21 0.44 34.77 4.25
C VAL A 21 0.78 35.83 5.30
N ILE A 22 0.86 35.41 6.56
CA ILE A 22 1.39 36.25 7.65
C ILE A 22 2.83 35.81 7.91
N PHE A 23 3.78 36.66 7.53
CA PHE A 23 5.15 36.60 8.04
C PHE A 23 5.20 37.36 9.37
N ILE A 24 5.47 36.67 10.48
CA ILE A 24 5.96 37.28 11.71
C ILE A 24 7.35 36.72 11.97
N GLY A 25 8.31 37.64 12.01
CA GLY A 25 9.73 37.38 12.16
C GLY A 25 10.17 37.08 13.60
N CYS A 26 11.45 36.71 13.66
CA CYS A 26 12.23 36.26 14.80
C CYS A 26 12.11 37.11 16.07
N SER A 27 12.01 36.42 17.21
CA SER A 27 12.65 36.88 18.46
C SER A 27 13.59 35.80 18.96
N LYS A 28 14.78 36.26 19.31
CA LYS A 28 15.97 35.52 19.74
C LYS A 28 16.17 35.84 21.22
N GLU A 29 15.96 34.87 22.11
CA GLU A 29 16.55 34.78 23.47
C GLU A 29 16.56 33.28 23.86
N ILE A 30 17.72 32.63 23.82
CA ILE A 30 18.61 32.30 24.97
C ILE A 30 17.92 31.46 26.07
N GLY A 31 18.14 30.15 25.97
CA GLY A 31 18.55 29.29 27.08
C GLY A 31 17.48 28.80 28.07
N SER A 32 17.00 27.57 27.87
CA SER A 32 17.05 26.56 28.95
C SER A 32 16.89 25.16 28.39
N LYS A 33 17.71 24.24 28.90
CA LYS A 33 17.77 22.82 28.53
C LYS A 33 16.44 22.13 28.80
N LYS A 34 15.96 21.34 27.83
CA LYS A 34 15.22 20.10 28.10
C LYS A 34 15.51 19.07 27.01
N GLU A 35 15.79 17.87 27.49
CA GLU A 35 16.18 16.69 26.73
C GLU A 35 15.09 16.19 25.80
N ALA A 36 15.58 15.63 24.68
CA ALA A 36 15.09 14.44 24.00
C ALA A 36 13.59 14.30 23.72
N ASP A 37 13.22 14.55 22.47
CA ASP A 37 12.45 13.56 21.73
C ASP A 37 12.83 13.64 20.24
N THR A 38 14.01 13.11 19.94
CA THR A 38 14.41 12.81 18.57
C THR A 38 13.49 11.71 18.10
N ALA A 39 12.50 12.05 17.26
CA ALA A 39 11.78 11.07 16.46
C ALA A 39 12.82 10.25 15.69
N LEU A 40 13.09 9.05 16.20
CA LEU A 40 13.88 8.02 15.54
C LEU A 40 13.12 7.61 14.29
N THR A 41 13.39 8.30 13.18
CA THR A 41 13.28 7.68 11.87
C THR A 41 14.27 6.52 11.87
N ALA A 42 13.79 5.33 12.22
CA ALA A 42 14.56 4.10 12.12
C ALA A 42 14.71 3.73 10.64
N SER A 43 15.60 4.43 9.92
CA SER A 43 16.21 3.90 8.72
C SER A 43 17.31 2.94 9.17
N GLN A 44 17.01 1.65 9.21
CA GLN A 44 18.04 0.62 9.32
C GLN A 44 18.80 0.53 8.00
N SER A 45 19.89 1.27 7.86
CA SER A 45 20.88 1.02 6.81
C SER A 45 21.79 -0.12 7.25
N VAL A 46 21.42 -1.35 6.92
CA VAL A 46 22.39 -2.46 6.90
C VAL A 46 23.11 -2.40 5.56
N ALA A 47 24.44 -2.30 5.63
CA ALA A 47 25.32 -2.32 4.47
C ALA A 47 24.91 -3.46 3.51
N SER A 48 24.53 -3.09 2.29
CA SER A 48 24.10 -4.03 1.26
C SER A 48 25.33 -4.73 0.70
N GLU A 49 25.55 -5.97 1.14
CA GLU A 49 26.34 -6.94 0.38
C GLU A 49 25.66 -7.06 -0.98
N LEU A 50 26.42 -6.84 -2.06
CA LEU A 50 25.90 -6.77 -3.43
C LEU A 50 25.18 -8.09 -3.76
N VAL A 51 23.86 -8.12 -3.56
CA VAL A 51 23.08 -9.35 -3.77
C VAL A 51 23.13 -9.66 -5.26
N SER A 52 23.81 -10.75 -5.62
CA SER A 52 23.88 -11.17 -7.02
C SER A 52 22.48 -11.48 -7.55
N ASP A 53 22.21 -11.18 -8.81
CA ASP A 53 20.92 -11.47 -9.46
C ASP A 53 20.49 -12.94 -9.27
N THR A 54 21.47 -13.86 -9.22
CA THR A 54 21.25 -15.29 -8.98
C THR A 54 20.73 -15.59 -7.57
N ALA A 55 21.21 -14.88 -6.54
CA ALA A 55 20.77 -15.07 -5.16
C ALA A 55 19.34 -14.58 -4.94
N VAL A 56 18.99 -13.42 -5.52
CA VAL A 56 17.61 -12.89 -5.52
C VAL A 56 16.66 -13.86 -6.19
N VAL A 57 16.99 -14.30 -7.41
CA VAL A 57 16.16 -15.25 -8.16
C VAL A 57 16.00 -16.58 -7.41
N LYS A 58 17.05 -17.06 -6.75
CA LYS A 58 17.00 -18.30 -5.96
C LYS A 58 16.12 -18.15 -4.71
N PHE A 59 16.15 -17.00 -4.04
CA PHE A 59 15.32 -16.72 -2.87
C PHE A 59 13.82 -16.78 -3.23
N PHE A 60 13.42 -16.10 -4.30
CA PHE A 60 12.01 -16.01 -4.71
C PHE A 60 11.45 -17.27 -5.38
N ARG A 61 12.29 -18.25 -5.74
CA ARG A 61 11.85 -19.56 -6.25
C ARG A 61 11.32 -20.50 -5.16
N SER A 62 11.56 -20.20 -3.88
CA SER A 62 11.03 -21.00 -2.78
C SER A 62 9.52 -20.88 -2.64
N THR A 63 8.93 -21.86 -1.96
CA THR A 63 7.54 -21.79 -1.50
C THR A 63 7.44 -20.86 -0.29
N PHE A 64 6.40 -20.05 -0.25
CA PHE A 64 6.08 -19.20 0.90
C PHE A 64 4.70 -19.57 1.42
N SER A 65 4.46 -19.29 2.68
CA SER A 65 3.11 -19.28 3.26
C SER A 65 2.71 -17.85 3.61
N SER A 66 1.45 -17.50 3.35
CA SER A 66 0.84 -16.28 3.85
C SER A 66 -0.15 -16.58 4.97
N ARG A 67 -0.20 -15.70 5.97
CA ARG A 67 -1.27 -15.57 6.96
C ARG A 67 -1.59 -14.09 7.15
N GLY A 68 -2.78 -13.75 7.65
CA GLY A 68 -3.10 -12.35 7.90
C GLY A 68 -4.59 -12.07 8.00
N SER A 69 -5.03 -10.92 7.49
CA SER A 69 -6.45 -10.57 7.45
C SER A 69 -6.77 -9.65 6.28
N ARG A 70 -8.00 -9.73 5.80
CA ARG A 70 -8.58 -8.75 4.89
C ARG A 70 -9.86 -8.20 5.50
N THR A 71 -9.98 -6.88 5.56
CA THR A 71 -11.22 -6.21 5.94
C THR A 71 -11.78 -5.45 4.74
N ASP A 72 -13.06 -5.68 4.45
CA ASP A 72 -13.77 -5.06 3.32
C ASP A 72 -14.74 -3.99 3.86
N PHE A 73 -14.39 -2.72 3.66
CA PHE A 73 -15.21 -1.58 4.09
C PHE A 73 -16.08 -1.05 2.95
N ARG A 74 -17.26 -0.53 3.29
CA ARG A 74 -18.13 0.13 2.30
C ARG A 74 -17.70 1.57 2.11
N ASN A 75 -17.34 1.98 0.90
CA ASN A 75 -16.95 3.35 0.54
C ASN A 75 -15.63 3.86 1.17
N GLU A 76 -15.45 3.75 2.49
CA GLU A 76 -14.34 4.25 3.28
C GLU A 76 -14.06 3.38 4.52
N VAL A 77 -12.83 3.45 5.05
CA VAL A 77 -12.35 2.59 6.16
C VAL A 77 -13.11 2.79 7.49
N SER A 78 -13.88 3.88 7.62
CA SER A 78 -14.74 4.16 8.78
C SER A 78 -16.10 3.46 8.74
N ASP A 79 -16.55 2.99 7.58
CA ASP A 79 -17.89 2.40 7.41
C ASP A 79 -17.80 0.87 7.58
N THR A 80 -18.42 0.36 8.65
CA THR A 80 -18.21 -1.00 9.14
C THR A 80 -18.72 -2.05 8.15
N THR A 81 -17.86 -2.96 7.68
CA THR A 81 -18.27 -4.28 7.14
C THR A 81 -17.16 -5.33 7.19
N ALA A 82 -17.59 -6.57 6.92
CA ALA A 82 -16.91 -7.88 6.93
C ALA A 82 -15.38 -7.89 7.14
N ILE A 83 -14.97 -8.55 8.22
CA ILE A 83 -13.59 -8.98 8.47
C ILE A 83 -13.48 -10.43 8.00
N ILE A 84 -12.59 -10.68 7.06
CA ILE A 84 -12.17 -12.01 6.65
C ILE A 84 -10.82 -12.27 7.29
N SER A 85 -10.81 -13.10 8.33
CA SER A 85 -9.55 -13.57 8.89
C SER A 85 -8.88 -14.54 7.92
N LEU A 86 -7.60 -14.34 7.63
CA LEU A 86 -6.75 -15.25 6.87
C LEU A 86 -5.88 -16.05 7.84
N ASP A 87 -6.52 -16.64 8.85
CA ASP A 87 -5.86 -17.51 9.84
C ASP A 87 -5.44 -18.87 9.25
N TYR A 88 -5.76 -19.13 7.98
CA TYR A 88 -5.29 -20.29 7.25
C TYR A 88 -3.94 -19.97 6.59
N VAL A 89 -2.97 -20.86 6.78
CA VAL A 89 -1.67 -20.82 6.11
C VAL A 89 -1.91 -21.11 4.62
N ILE A 90 -1.89 -20.07 3.78
CA ILE A 90 -2.10 -20.19 2.33
C ILE A 90 -0.73 -20.25 1.64
N GLU A 91 -0.50 -21.27 0.80
CA GLU A 91 0.70 -21.32 -0.03
C GLU A 91 0.69 -20.15 -1.04
N LYS A 92 1.78 -19.37 -1.05
CA LYS A 92 2.03 -18.32 -2.03
C LYS A 92 3.35 -18.54 -2.77
N LYS A 93 3.38 -18.10 -4.02
CA LYS A 93 4.56 -18.16 -4.89
C LYS A 93 4.84 -16.78 -5.47
N PHE A 94 6.09 -16.36 -5.36
CA PHE A 94 6.58 -15.21 -6.09
C PHE A 94 6.86 -15.61 -7.54
N ILE A 95 6.37 -14.82 -8.48
CA ILE A 95 6.56 -15.04 -9.91
C ILE A 95 7.55 -13.99 -10.41
N PRO A 96 8.70 -14.38 -10.97
CA PRO A 96 9.64 -13.41 -11.54
C PRO A 96 8.98 -12.59 -12.66
N ALA A 97 9.11 -11.27 -12.60
CA ALA A 97 8.57 -10.33 -13.61
C ALA A 97 9.61 -9.32 -14.12
N GLY A 98 10.87 -9.46 -13.69
CA GLY A 98 11.99 -8.64 -14.12
C GLY A 98 13.20 -8.89 -13.23
N ARG A 99 14.31 -8.21 -13.50
CA ARG A 99 15.57 -8.36 -12.75
C ARG A 99 15.39 -8.16 -11.24
N ASN A 100 14.62 -7.15 -10.88
CA ASN A 100 14.39 -6.73 -9.50
C ASN A 100 12.90 -6.71 -9.12
N LYS A 101 12.05 -7.34 -9.95
CA LYS A 101 10.60 -7.31 -9.81
C LYS A 101 10.05 -8.72 -9.71
N VAL A 102 9.21 -8.93 -8.71
CA VAL A 102 8.44 -10.17 -8.54
C VAL A 102 6.97 -9.85 -8.34
N LEU A 103 6.12 -10.76 -8.79
CA LEU A 103 4.67 -10.67 -8.60
C LEU A 103 4.25 -11.63 -7.50
N LEU A 104 3.32 -11.19 -6.67
CA LEU A 104 2.69 -12.00 -5.64
C LEU A 104 1.18 -11.77 -5.69
N ASN A 105 0.38 -12.83 -5.58
CA ASN A 105 -1.08 -12.68 -5.52
C ASN A 105 -1.49 -11.75 -4.38
N TYR A 106 -2.42 -10.84 -4.64
CA TYR A 106 -2.96 -9.90 -3.65
C TYR A 106 -4.03 -10.60 -2.79
N ALA A 107 -3.87 -10.54 -1.46
CA ALA A 107 -4.81 -11.15 -0.50
C ALA A 107 -5.09 -12.63 -0.83
N ASP A 108 -6.33 -13.07 -0.67
CA ASP A 108 -6.81 -14.43 -0.88
C ASP A 108 -7.91 -14.52 -1.95
N GLY A 109 -8.27 -15.76 -2.28
CA GLY A 109 -9.55 -16.13 -2.88
C GLY A 109 -10.00 -15.24 -4.03
N GLY A 110 -11.12 -14.54 -3.81
CA GLY A 110 -11.80 -13.73 -4.83
C GLY A 110 -10.94 -12.66 -5.48
N LEU A 111 -10.04 -12.00 -4.74
CA LEU A 111 -9.17 -10.96 -5.31
C LEU A 111 -8.04 -11.55 -6.14
N THR A 112 -7.46 -12.67 -5.67
CA THR A 112 -6.49 -13.44 -6.46
C THR A 112 -7.12 -13.95 -7.77
N ASN A 113 -8.37 -14.40 -7.74
CA ASN A 113 -9.09 -14.86 -8.93
C ASN A 113 -9.41 -13.74 -9.94
N LYS A 114 -9.45 -12.47 -9.49
CA LYS A 114 -9.52 -11.30 -10.39
C LYS A 114 -8.18 -11.00 -11.08
N GLY A 115 -7.11 -11.74 -10.75
CA GLY A 115 -5.77 -11.51 -11.27
C GLY A 115 -5.02 -10.39 -10.55
N TRP A 116 -5.49 -9.95 -9.38
CA TRP A 116 -4.83 -8.90 -8.60
C TRP A 116 -3.53 -9.42 -8.01
N LYS A 117 -2.46 -8.65 -8.20
CA LYS A 117 -1.13 -8.99 -7.71
C LYS A 117 -0.44 -7.74 -7.18
N TYR A 118 0.35 -7.92 -6.13
CA TYR A 118 1.44 -7.03 -5.80
C TYR A 118 2.55 -7.16 -6.83
N GLU A 119 3.10 -6.05 -7.27
CA GLU A 119 4.42 -5.95 -7.87
C GLU A 119 5.40 -5.49 -6.78
N LEU A 120 6.22 -6.40 -6.29
CA LEU A 120 7.29 -6.10 -5.36
C LEU A 120 8.56 -5.77 -6.16
N THR A 121 9.08 -4.57 -5.98
CA THR A 121 10.37 -4.16 -6.52
C THR A 121 11.39 -4.03 -5.40
N ILE A 122 12.60 -4.53 -5.64
CA ILE A 122 13.69 -4.56 -4.67
C ILE A 122 14.82 -3.70 -5.21
N ASP A 123 15.20 -2.65 -4.49
CA ASP A 123 16.42 -1.93 -4.83
C ASP A 123 17.63 -2.77 -4.39
N PRO A 124 18.45 -3.30 -5.31
CA PRO A 124 19.59 -4.16 -4.96
C PRO A 124 20.69 -3.40 -4.21
N LYS A 125 20.73 -2.06 -4.31
CA LYS A 125 21.75 -1.24 -3.65
C LYS A 125 21.41 -0.97 -2.20
N THR A 126 20.13 -0.73 -1.90
CA THR A 126 19.68 -0.32 -0.57
C THR A 126 18.93 -1.42 0.16
N GLY A 127 18.49 -2.47 -0.54
CA GLY A 127 17.57 -3.47 -0.02
C GLY A 127 16.14 -2.95 0.15
N ASN A 128 15.85 -1.70 -0.24
CA ASN A 128 14.54 -1.11 -0.08
C ASN A 128 13.49 -1.83 -0.92
N LEU A 129 12.31 -2.00 -0.34
CA LEU A 129 11.17 -2.65 -0.97
C LEU A 129 10.12 -1.62 -1.34
N THR A 130 9.57 -1.75 -2.53
CA THR A 130 8.36 -1.02 -2.93
C THR A 130 7.30 -1.99 -3.42
N LEU A 131 6.04 -1.67 -3.11
CA LEU A 131 4.88 -2.41 -3.58
C LEU A 131 4.05 -1.50 -4.48
N ALA A 132 3.61 -2.06 -5.60
CA ALA A 132 2.63 -1.45 -6.49
C ALA A 132 1.55 -2.47 -6.87
N PRO A 133 0.36 -2.03 -7.31
CA PRO A 133 -0.58 -2.94 -7.95
C PRO A 133 -0.08 -3.32 -9.36
N ASN A 134 -0.32 -4.54 -9.81
CA ASN A 134 -0.14 -4.88 -11.22
C ASN A 134 -1.18 -4.18 -12.10
N ASP A 135 -0.97 -4.16 -13.42
CA ASP A 135 -1.85 -3.46 -14.38
C ASP A 135 -3.33 -3.88 -14.26
N VAL A 136 -3.59 -5.17 -14.01
CA VAL A 136 -4.96 -5.70 -13.84
C VAL A 136 -5.63 -5.10 -12.61
N MET A 137 -4.93 -5.07 -11.47
CA MET A 137 -5.43 -4.46 -10.24
C MET A 137 -5.58 -2.95 -10.42
N ALA A 138 -4.58 -2.28 -10.99
CA ALA A 138 -4.57 -0.83 -11.23
C ALA A 138 -5.77 -0.37 -12.07
N ALA A 139 -6.18 -1.16 -13.07
CA ALA A 139 -7.34 -0.89 -13.90
C ALA A 139 -8.70 -1.09 -13.19
N GLN A 140 -8.73 -1.80 -12.06
CA GLN A 140 -9.95 -2.16 -11.34
C GLN A 140 -10.13 -1.41 -10.02
N ILE A 141 -9.16 -0.59 -9.63
CA ILE A 141 -9.22 0.27 -8.45
C ILE A 141 -9.42 1.74 -8.84
N VAL A 142 -9.92 2.53 -7.90
CA VAL A 142 -9.99 3.99 -8.06
C VAL A 142 -8.54 4.52 -8.20
N PRO A 143 -8.22 5.35 -9.22
CA PRO A 143 -6.88 5.88 -9.40
C PRO A 143 -6.33 6.55 -8.13
N GLY A 144 -5.10 6.20 -7.74
CA GLY A 144 -4.46 6.72 -6.53
C GLY A 144 -4.98 6.14 -5.21
N SER A 145 -5.92 5.19 -5.23
CA SER A 145 -6.45 4.58 -4.01
C SER A 145 -5.58 3.47 -3.41
N PHE A 146 -4.62 2.94 -4.16
CA PHE A 146 -3.67 1.96 -3.62
C PHE A 146 -2.70 2.65 -2.65
N LYS A 147 -2.71 2.24 -1.39
CA LYS A 147 -1.82 2.76 -0.35
C LYS A 147 -1.04 1.61 0.26
N VAL A 148 0.26 1.83 0.45
CA VAL A 148 1.12 0.95 1.22
C VAL A 148 1.26 1.56 2.61
N LEU A 149 0.61 0.96 3.60
CA LEU A 149 0.70 1.35 5.00
C LEU A 149 1.96 0.76 5.65
N THR A 150 2.33 -0.45 5.27
CA THR A 150 3.57 -1.11 5.73
C THR A 150 4.09 -2.06 4.66
N VAL A 151 5.40 -2.02 4.44
CA VAL A 151 6.14 -3.04 3.69
C VAL A 151 7.48 -3.25 4.38
N THR A 152 7.72 -4.46 4.88
CA THR A 152 8.98 -4.80 5.53
C THR A 152 9.42 -6.20 5.14
N PHE A 153 10.71 -6.48 5.26
CA PHE A 153 11.29 -7.80 5.13
C PHE A 153 12.29 -8.05 6.23
N ASP A 154 12.03 -9.08 7.03
CA ASP A 154 12.99 -9.60 8.00
C ASP A 154 13.77 -10.73 7.34
N ARG A 155 15.06 -10.47 7.10
CA ARG A 155 16.00 -11.42 6.50
C ARG A 155 16.26 -12.65 7.37
N TYR A 156 16.18 -12.53 8.69
CA TYR A 156 16.51 -13.63 9.61
C TYR A 156 15.40 -14.68 9.60
N THR A 157 14.15 -14.23 9.59
CA THR A 157 12.97 -15.11 9.52
C THR A 157 12.46 -15.32 8.09
N SER A 158 13.11 -14.71 7.09
CA SER A 158 12.67 -14.69 5.69
C SER A 158 11.17 -14.36 5.55
N THR A 159 10.73 -13.34 6.29
CA THR A 159 9.32 -12.96 6.41
C THR A 159 9.08 -11.56 5.89
N PHE A 160 8.12 -11.42 4.99
CA PHE A 160 7.58 -10.13 4.60
C PHE A 160 6.36 -9.77 5.44
N ASN A 161 6.20 -8.49 5.78
CA ASN A 161 4.94 -7.97 6.30
C ASN A 161 4.41 -6.90 5.35
N PHE A 162 3.19 -7.09 4.88
CA PHE A 162 2.49 -6.17 4.00
C PHE A 162 1.24 -5.67 4.71
N PHE A 163 1.02 -4.36 4.68
CA PHE A 163 -0.24 -3.76 5.06
C PHE A 163 -0.62 -2.74 3.99
N THR A 164 -1.72 -2.99 3.30
CA THR A 164 -2.13 -2.20 2.14
C THR A 164 -3.63 -1.89 2.16
N GLU A 165 -4.00 -0.85 1.43
CA GLU A 165 -5.38 -0.44 1.19
C GLU A 165 -5.58 -0.27 -0.32
N ALA A 166 -6.73 -0.69 -0.84
CA ALA A 166 -7.12 -0.42 -2.22
C ALA A 166 -8.64 -0.26 -2.33
N LYS A 167 -9.11 0.76 -3.05
CA LYS A 167 -10.55 0.96 -3.28
C LYS A 167 -10.95 0.41 -4.65
N GLU A 168 -11.78 -0.63 -4.65
CA GLU A 168 -12.33 -1.20 -5.88
C GLU A 168 -13.31 -0.21 -6.54
N ALA A 169 -13.14 -0.01 -7.86
CA ALA A 169 -13.93 0.95 -8.62
C ALA A 169 -15.37 0.46 -8.90
N SER A 170 -15.57 -0.86 -8.97
CA SER A 170 -16.83 -1.48 -9.40
C SER A 170 -17.97 -1.37 -8.37
N ASN A 171 -17.60 -1.39 -7.09
CA ASN A 171 -18.54 -1.55 -5.97
C ASN A 171 -18.21 -0.61 -4.79
N ASN A 172 -17.20 0.26 -4.94
CA ASN A 172 -16.70 1.16 -3.90
C ASN A 172 -16.24 0.46 -2.62
N ILE A 173 -15.90 -0.83 -2.67
CA ILE A 173 -15.36 -1.54 -1.52
C ILE A 173 -13.90 -1.11 -1.31
N VAL A 174 -13.54 -0.80 -0.07
CA VAL A 174 -12.15 -0.58 0.31
C VAL A 174 -11.62 -1.87 0.94
N HIS A 175 -10.64 -2.48 0.29
CA HIS A 175 -9.93 -3.65 0.79
C HIS A 175 -8.74 -3.19 1.61
N GLN A 176 -8.74 -3.49 2.90
CA GLN A 176 -7.56 -3.34 3.73
C GLN A 176 -6.98 -4.73 4.02
N VAL A 177 -5.73 -4.94 3.63
CA VAL A 177 -5.11 -6.26 3.61
C VAL A 177 -3.82 -6.22 4.42
N PHE A 178 -3.78 -7.00 5.50
CA PHE A 178 -2.59 -7.30 6.27
C PHE A 178 -2.13 -8.73 5.97
N GLU A 179 -0.88 -8.91 5.55
CA GLU A 179 -0.31 -10.21 5.24
C GLU A 179 1.11 -10.36 5.80
N ILE A 180 1.38 -11.54 6.34
CA ILE A 180 2.69 -12.00 6.78
C ILE A 180 3.06 -13.17 5.87
N VAL A 181 4.08 -12.99 5.04
CA VAL A 181 4.51 -13.98 4.04
C VAL A 181 5.88 -14.52 4.42
N THR A 182 5.92 -15.75 4.91
CA THR A 182 7.14 -16.40 5.43
C THR A 182 7.59 -17.51 4.50
N ARG A 183 8.89 -17.57 4.22
CA ARG A 183 9.50 -18.66 3.45
C ARG A 183 9.39 -19.99 4.20
N GLN A 184 8.98 -21.05 3.50
CA GLN A 184 8.95 -22.43 4.00
C GLN A 184 10.27 -23.15 3.73
#